data_AF-A0A0C4DJ61-F1
#
_entry.id   AF-A0A0C4DJ61-F1
#
_cell.length_a   1.000
_cell.length_b   1.000
_cell.length_c   1.000
_cell.angle_alpha   90.00
_cell.angle_beta   90.00
_cell.angle_gamma   90.00
#
_symmetry.space_group_name_H-M   'P 1'
#
loop_
_entity.id
_entity.type
_entity.pdbx_description
1 polymer ?
#
loop_
_entity_poly.entity_id
_entity_poly.type
_entity_poly.pdbx_seq_one_letter_code
_entity_poly.pdbx_strand_id
1 'polypeptide(L)'
;MFGYNTYQARDGREFVPFENPLEESLEEAANLLSEGSDALAICESGTLPVGVGFITWSASLEVAIPALRKYRPCAVWLFAPPRSIHDLIPWIQQIREATSHATKIWVQIGSVADATLATELLRPSVLVVQGTDAGGHALARGTSIISLVPEVHDKIQEMQVQQQRVEHPIQLLAAGGISDGRGLAALVQMGAQGPVLETRFLASPEALIADGYLKEALRAPDG
;
A
#
# COMPACT_ATOMS: atom_id res chain seq x y z
N MET A 1 18.05 -4.67 -2.41
CA MET A 1 19.26 -4.14 -1.74
C MET A 1 19.62 -2.86 -2.48
N PHE A 2 19.21 -1.71 -1.96
CA PHE A 2 19.54 -0.41 -2.56
C PHE A 2 20.42 0.34 -1.58
N GLY A 3 21.60 0.71 -2.04
CA GLY A 3 22.63 1.37 -1.24
C GLY A 3 22.22 2.78 -0.82
N TYR A 4 22.58 3.11 0.41
CA TYR A 4 22.45 4.43 1.02
C TYR A 4 23.48 5.37 0.39
N ASN A 5 23.11 6.04 -0.70
CA ASN A 5 23.77 7.26 -1.14
C ASN A 5 22.85 8.44 -0.81
N THR A 6 23.42 9.51 -0.28
CA THR A 6 22.75 10.78 -0.05
C THR A 6 22.27 11.34 -1.39
N TYR A 7 20.97 11.56 -1.55
CA TYR A 7 20.39 12.19 -2.73
C TYR A 7 19.93 13.60 -2.36
N GLN A 8 20.30 14.64 -3.10
CA GLN A 8 19.59 15.92 -2.94
C GLN A 8 18.20 15.78 -3.56
N ALA A 9 17.16 16.11 -2.81
CA ALA A 9 15.82 16.24 -3.35
C ALA A 9 15.80 17.37 -4.39
N ARG A 10 14.93 17.25 -5.40
CA ARG A 10 14.90 18.17 -6.55
C ARG A 10 14.52 19.61 -6.21
N ASP A 11 13.98 19.82 -5.01
CA ASP A 11 13.65 21.13 -4.44
C ASP A 11 14.80 21.75 -3.61
N GLY A 12 15.98 21.12 -3.61
CA GLY A 12 17.15 21.59 -2.89
C GLY A 12 17.22 21.14 -1.43
N ARG A 13 16.27 20.32 -0.95
CA ARG A 13 16.40 19.70 0.37
C ARG A 13 17.53 18.66 0.37
N GLU A 14 18.44 18.77 1.33
CA GLU A 14 19.41 17.69 1.60
C GLU A 14 18.67 16.49 2.19
N PHE A 15 18.84 15.32 1.59
CA PHE A 15 18.42 14.08 2.23
C PHE A 15 19.37 13.76 3.38
N VAL A 16 18.92 14.03 4.59
CA VAL A 16 19.55 13.55 5.82
C VAL A 16 18.97 12.16 6.09
N PRO A 17 19.80 11.10 6.22
CA PRO A 17 19.29 9.79 6.56
C PRO A 17 18.62 9.85 7.94
N PHE A 18 17.35 9.49 7.99
CA PHE A 18 16.61 9.41 9.25
C PHE A 18 17.22 8.33 10.17
N GLU A 19 17.37 8.63 11.46
CA GLU A 19 17.72 7.62 12.46
C GLU A 19 16.53 6.71 12.74
N ASN A 20 15.30 7.26 12.68
CA ASN A 20 14.06 6.50 12.71
C ASN A 20 13.12 6.95 11.57
N PRO A 21 13.32 6.42 10.34
CA PRO A 21 12.64 6.91 9.13
C PRO A 21 11.12 6.89 9.20
N LEU A 22 10.54 5.94 9.93
CA LEU A 22 9.09 5.82 10.06
C LEU A 22 8.51 6.92 10.95
N GLU A 23 9.09 7.13 12.13
CA GLU A 23 8.59 8.14 13.07
C GLU A 23 8.75 9.54 12.50
N GLU A 24 9.90 9.84 11.90
CA GLU A 24 10.17 11.16 11.33
C GLU A 24 9.26 11.46 10.13
N SER A 25 9.00 10.48 9.26
CA SER A 25 8.06 10.65 8.14
C SER A 25 6.61 10.87 8.60
N LEU A 26 6.18 10.18 9.67
CA LEU A 26 4.84 10.34 10.23
C LEU A 26 4.68 11.67 10.97
N GLU A 27 5.74 12.15 11.61
CA GLU A 27 5.78 13.48 12.23
C GLU A 27 5.69 14.58 11.18
N GLU A 28 6.50 14.49 10.12
CA GLU A 28 6.43 15.43 8.99
C GLU A 28 5.03 15.46 8.36
N ALA A 29 4.44 14.28 8.11
CA ALA A 29 3.08 14.19 7.59
C ALA A 29 2.05 14.85 8.54
N ALA A 30 2.15 14.58 9.84
CA ALA A 30 1.26 15.20 10.83
C ALA A 30 1.38 16.72 10.86
N ASN A 31 2.61 17.24 10.77
CA ASN A 31 2.87 18.68 10.73
C ASN A 31 2.27 19.32 9.47
N LEU A 32 2.57 18.79 8.28
CA LEU A 32 2.03 19.29 7.01
C LEU A 32 0.50 19.29 6.98
N LEU A 33 -0.13 18.26 7.55
CA LEU A 33 -1.59 18.14 7.60
C LEU A 33 -2.24 19.03 8.67
N SER A 34 -1.50 19.41 9.71
CA SER A 34 -1.95 20.39 10.70
C SER A 34 -1.95 21.83 10.17
N GLU A 35 -1.08 22.11 9.18
CA GLU A 35 -0.95 23.42 8.55
C GLU A 35 -1.98 23.62 7.41
N GLY A 36 -2.47 22.54 6.80
CA GLY A 36 -3.45 22.56 5.72
C GLY A 36 -4.91 22.48 6.21
N SER A 37 -5.67 23.58 6.09
CA SER A 37 -7.04 23.70 6.61
C SER A 37 -8.09 22.75 6.00
N ASP A 38 -7.84 22.16 4.84
CA ASP A 38 -8.80 21.30 4.11
C ASP A 38 -8.59 19.78 4.27
N ALA A 39 -7.41 19.34 4.74
CA ALA A 39 -7.08 17.90 4.77
C ALA A 39 -7.79 17.13 5.90
N LEU A 40 -8.26 17.85 6.93
CA LEU A 40 -8.95 17.29 8.10
C LEU A 40 -10.42 16.92 7.83
N ALA A 41 -10.98 17.29 6.68
CA ALA A 41 -12.41 17.06 6.39
C ALA A 41 -12.76 15.63 5.97
N ILE A 42 -11.75 14.78 5.67
CA ILE A 42 -11.97 13.47 5.01
C ILE A 42 -11.81 12.28 5.98
N CYS A 43 -11.24 12.45 7.17
CA CYS A 43 -10.99 11.34 8.10
C CYS A 43 -11.92 11.32 9.31
N GLU A 44 -12.42 10.11 9.61
CA GLU A 44 -13.07 9.81 10.89
C GLU A 44 -12.18 10.26 12.06
N SER A 45 -12.79 10.83 13.09
CA SER A 45 -12.07 11.47 14.19
C SER A 45 -11.07 10.50 14.85
N GLY A 46 -9.78 10.83 14.78
CA GLY A 46 -8.73 10.16 15.57
C GLY A 46 -7.68 9.35 14.80
N THR A 47 -7.64 9.41 13.46
CA THR A 47 -6.53 8.86 12.65
C THR A 47 -5.84 9.94 11.81
N LEU A 48 -4.55 9.74 11.53
CA LEU A 48 -3.79 10.57 10.59
C LEU A 48 -4.15 10.16 9.15
N PRO A 49 -4.55 11.07 8.23
CA PRO A 49 -5.04 10.76 6.88
C PRO A 49 -3.94 10.31 5.89
N VAL A 50 -2.97 9.52 6.36
CA VAL A 50 -1.91 8.92 5.55
C VAL A 50 -1.83 7.42 5.83
N GLY A 51 -1.41 6.65 4.82
CA GLY A 51 -1.12 5.22 4.95
C GLY A 51 0.38 4.96 5.13
N VAL A 52 0.72 3.85 5.78
CA VAL A 52 2.11 3.37 5.91
C VAL A 52 2.25 1.98 5.30
N GLY A 53 3.24 1.79 4.43
CA GLY A 53 3.58 0.50 3.83
C GLY A 53 4.73 -0.20 4.53
N PHE A 54 4.62 -1.53 4.72
CA PHE A 54 5.69 -2.38 5.24
C PHE A 54 6.00 -3.54 4.28
N ILE A 55 7.28 -3.62 3.90
CA ILE A 55 7.88 -4.81 3.29
C ILE A 55 8.26 -5.75 4.44
N THR A 56 7.40 -6.71 4.73
CA THR A 56 7.40 -7.45 6.00
C THR A 56 8.52 -8.49 6.14
N TRP A 57 9.22 -8.86 5.06
CA TRP A 57 10.44 -9.66 5.16
C TRP A 57 11.65 -8.89 5.72
N SER A 58 11.65 -7.55 5.63
CA SER A 58 12.75 -6.71 6.13
C SER A 58 12.34 -5.75 7.25
N ALA A 59 11.04 -5.45 7.38
CA ALA A 59 10.53 -4.55 8.40
C ALA A 59 10.50 -5.21 9.79
N SER A 60 10.65 -4.40 10.84
CA SER A 60 10.57 -4.82 12.25
C SER A 60 9.28 -4.32 12.89
N LEU A 61 8.52 -5.25 13.50
CA LEU A 61 7.35 -4.90 14.31
C LEU A 61 7.72 -4.07 15.53
N GLU A 62 8.84 -4.39 16.19
CA GLU A 62 9.32 -3.68 17.37
C GLU A 62 9.56 -2.20 17.08
N VAL A 63 10.09 -1.90 15.89
CA VAL A 63 10.31 -0.52 15.42
C VAL A 63 9.01 0.14 14.97
N ALA A 64 8.12 -0.61 14.32
CA ALA A 64 6.88 -0.05 13.76
C ALA A 64 5.85 0.35 14.82
N ILE A 65 5.63 -0.50 15.84
CA ILE A 65 4.51 -0.37 16.77
C ILE A 65 4.51 0.93 17.58
N PRO A 66 5.64 1.44 18.13
CA PRO A 66 5.67 2.72 18.83
C PRO A 66 5.15 3.89 17.97
N ALA A 67 5.61 4.00 16.73
CA ALA A 67 5.20 5.06 15.81
C ALA A 67 3.72 4.92 15.41
N LEU A 68 3.27 3.70 15.10
CA LEU A 68 1.86 3.45 14.77
C LEU A 68 0.92 3.77 15.94
N ARG A 69 1.33 3.48 17.19
CA ARG A 69 0.58 3.84 18.40
C ARG A 69 0.47 5.36 18.58
N LYS A 70 1.57 6.07 18.34
CA LYS A 70 1.66 7.53 18.51
C LYS A 70 0.83 8.27 17.45
N TYR A 71 0.99 7.94 16.17
CA TYR A 71 0.42 8.73 15.08
C TYR A 71 -0.87 8.17 14.47
N ARG A 72 -1.16 6.87 14.66
CA ARG A 72 -2.39 6.20 14.21
C ARG A 72 -2.75 6.51 12.74
N PRO A 73 -1.90 6.14 11.76
CA PRO A 73 -2.22 6.32 10.34
C PRO A 73 -3.55 5.64 9.98
N CYS A 74 -4.28 6.19 9.01
CA CYS A 74 -5.60 5.69 8.63
C CYS A 74 -5.53 4.30 7.96
N ALA A 75 -4.37 3.93 7.41
CA ALA A 75 -4.12 2.62 6.84
C ALA A 75 -2.70 2.11 7.12
N VAL A 76 -2.56 0.80 7.26
CA VAL A 76 -1.28 0.09 7.19
C VAL A 76 -1.36 -0.98 6.10
N TRP A 77 -0.41 -0.93 5.16
CA TRP A 77 -0.29 -1.82 4.02
C TRP A 77 0.85 -2.81 4.24
N LEU A 78 0.52 -4.10 4.30
CA LEU A 78 1.46 -5.19 4.48
C LEU A 78 1.75 -5.90 3.15
N PHE A 79 3.02 -6.07 2.84
CA PHE A 79 3.50 -6.73 1.62
C PHE A 79 4.71 -7.64 1.90
N ALA A 80 4.90 -8.64 1.03
CA ALA A 80 6.05 -9.54 0.96
C ALA A 80 6.41 -10.20 2.30
N PRO A 81 5.51 -11.03 2.87
CA PRO A 81 5.83 -11.84 4.04
C PRO A 81 7.00 -12.80 3.74
N PRO A 82 7.86 -13.10 4.74
CA PRO A 82 9.04 -13.93 4.53
C PRO A 82 8.75 -15.33 3.96
N ARG A 83 7.64 -15.97 4.36
CA ARG A 83 7.30 -17.33 3.94
C ARG A 83 5.87 -17.44 3.43
N SER A 84 4.89 -16.87 4.12
CA SER A 84 3.48 -16.95 3.73
C SER A 84 2.61 -15.88 4.37
N ILE A 85 1.36 -15.76 3.91
CA ILE A 85 0.33 -14.92 4.50
C ILE A 85 0.17 -15.12 6.02
N HIS A 86 0.49 -16.30 6.58
CA HIS A 86 0.45 -16.54 8.03
C HIS A 86 1.44 -15.67 8.81
N ASP A 87 2.55 -15.26 8.21
CA ASP A 87 3.54 -14.39 8.85
C ASP A 87 2.99 -12.99 9.11
N LEU A 88 1.84 -12.62 8.52
CA LEU A 88 1.16 -11.35 8.75
C LEU A 88 0.24 -11.37 9.99
N ILE A 89 -0.03 -12.53 10.58
CA ILE A 89 -0.90 -12.64 11.77
C ILE A 89 -0.37 -11.79 12.94
N PRO A 90 0.92 -11.88 13.34
CA PRO A 90 1.46 -11.06 14.42
C PRO A 90 1.39 -9.56 14.10
N TRP A 91 1.62 -9.18 12.84
CA TRP A 91 1.53 -7.79 12.40
C TRP A 91 0.14 -7.23 12.66
N ILE A 92 -0.88 -7.92 12.18
CA ILE A 92 -2.26 -7.45 12.28
C ILE A 92 -2.74 -7.37 13.72
N GLN A 93 -2.39 -8.37 14.55
CA GLN A 93 -2.74 -8.37 15.97
C GLN A 93 -2.14 -7.17 16.68
N GLN A 94 -0.85 -6.93 16.52
CA GLN A 94 -0.16 -5.82 17.19
C GLN A 94 -0.57 -4.46 16.66
N ILE A 95 -0.82 -4.30 15.34
CA ILE A 95 -1.31 -3.03 14.78
C ILE A 95 -2.71 -2.72 15.31
N ARG A 96 -3.62 -3.70 15.32
CA ARG A 96 -4.98 -3.51 15.84
C ARG A 96 -4.97 -3.11 17.32
N GLU A 97 -4.14 -3.77 18.12
CA GLU A 97 -3.95 -3.42 19.53
C GLU A 97 -3.38 -2.00 19.69
N ALA A 98 -2.28 -1.70 19.01
CA ALA A 98 -1.57 -0.43 19.11
C ALA A 98 -2.42 0.77 18.66
N THR A 99 -3.33 0.57 17.71
CA THR A 99 -4.14 1.64 17.11
C THR A 99 -5.59 1.65 17.61
N SER A 100 -5.92 0.77 18.56
CA SER A 100 -7.28 0.53 19.04
C SER A 100 -8.27 0.30 17.89
N HIS A 101 -7.85 -0.52 16.92
CA HIS A 101 -8.62 -0.89 15.71
C HIS A 101 -8.98 0.27 14.76
N ALA A 102 -8.45 1.47 14.95
CA ALA A 102 -8.78 2.61 14.09
C ALA A 102 -8.06 2.58 12.73
N THR A 103 -6.90 1.93 12.66
CA THR A 103 -6.13 1.80 11.42
C THR A 103 -6.67 0.68 10.54
N LYS A 104 -7.03 1.00 9.29
CA LYS A 104 -7.45 0.01 8.29
C LYS A 104 -6.26 -0.85 7.88
N ILE A 105 -6.48 -2.16 7.73
CA ILE A 105 -5.44 -3.11 7.32
C ILE A 105 -5.58 -3.41 5.84
N TRP A 106 -4.50 -3.16 5.09
CA TRP A 106 -4.39 -3.44 3.67
C TRP A 106 -3.38 -4.59 3.49
N VAL A 107 -3.73 -5.59 2.69
CA VAL A 107 -2.87 -6.75 2.42
C VAL A 107 -2.69 -6.89 0.92
N GLN A 108 -1.44 -6.96 0.48
CA GLN A 108 -1.13 -7.18 -0.93
C GLN A 108 -1.05 -8.65 -1.26
N ILE A 109 -1.71 -9.01 -2.36
CA ILE A 109 -1.83 -10.37 -2.88
C ILE A 109 -1.50 -10.38 -4.36
N GLY A 110 -1.07 -11.53 -4.88
CA GLY A 110 -0.81 -11.72 -6.31
C GLY A 110 -1.54 -12.92 -6.92
N SER A 111 -2.45 -13.56 -6.16
CA SER A 111 -3.20 -14.73 -6.60
C SER A 111 -4.55 -14.83 -5.89
N VAL A 112 -5.51 -15.53 -6.51
CA VAL A 112 -6.82 -15.85 -5.89
C VAL A 112 -6.65 -16.71 -4.62
N ALA A 113 -5.65 -17.58 -4.59
CA ALA A 113 -5.34 -18.40 -3.42
C ALA A 113 -4.88 -17.53 -2.23
N ASP A 114 -3.99 -16.56 -2.48
CA ASP A 114 -3.57 -15.61 -1.44
C ASP A 114 -4.73 -14.72 -0.99
N ALA A 115 -5.59 -14.26 -1.92
CA ALA A 115 -6.76 -13.47 -1.60
C ALA A 115 -7.74 -14.22 -0.68
N THR A 116 -7.97 -15.51 -0.97
CA THR A 116 -8.81 -16.41 -0.15
C THR A 116 -8.21 -16.57 1.24
N LEU A 117 -6.93 -16.95 1.31
CA LEU A 117 -6.22 -17.19 2.56
C LEU A 117 -6.13 -15.92 3.43
N ALA A 118 -5.81 -14.78 2.84
CA ALA A 118 -5.76 -13.50 3.54
C ALA A 118 -7.14 -13.10 4.08
N THR A 119 -8.20 -13.32 3.32
CA THR A 119 -9.57 -13.03 3.75
C THR A 119 -9.98 -13.86 4.97
N GLU A 120 -9.70 -15.16 4.94
CA GLU A 120 -10.04 -16.08 6.03
C GLU A 120 -9.25 -15.79 7.31
N LEU A 121 -7.94 -15.65 7.19
CA LEU A 121 -7.05 -15.54 8.35
C LEU A 121 -6.97 -14.13 8.92
N LEU A 122 -6.93 -13.12 8.06
CA LEU A 122 -6.48 -11.78 8.43
C LEU A 122 -7.64 -10.79 8.54
N ARG A 123 -8.72 -11.03 7.79
CA ARG A 123 -9.89 -10.13 7.69
C ARG A 123 -9.47 -8.67 7.38
N PRO A 124 -8.75 -8.42 6.28
CA PRO A 124 -8.30 -7.08 5.93
C PRO A 124 -9.49 -6.18 5.54
N SER A 125 -9.28 -4.87 5.59
CA SER A 125 -10.23 -3.89 5.05
C SER A 125 -10.08 -3.76 3.52
N VAL A 126 -8.85 -3.93 3.02
CA VAL A 126 -8.51 -3.81 1.60
C VAL A 126 -7.58 -4.93 1.19
N LEU A 127 -7.82 -5.51 0.01
CA LEU A 127 -6.84 -6.32 -0.70
C LEU A 127 -6.23 -5.48 -1.83
N VAL A 128 -4.91 -5.38 -1.85
CA VAL A 128 -4.17 -4.80 -2.97
C VAL A 128 -3.80 -5.92 -3.93
N VAL A 129 -4.50 -5.98 -5.05
CA VAL A 129 -4.37 -7.01 -6.09
C VAL A 129 -3.27 -6.62 -7.06
N GLN A 130 -2.07 -7.17 -6.87
CA GLN A 130 -0.91 -6.89 -7.72
C GLN A 130 -0.81 -7.90 -8.87
N GLY A 131 -0.94 -7.42 -10.10
CA GLY A 131 -0.67 -8.22 -11.29
C GLY A 131 0.81 -8.20 -11.69
N THR A 132 1.17 -9.02 -12.68
CA THR A 132 2.53 -9.07 -13.25
C THR A 132 2.94 -7.81 -14.00
N ASP A 133 2.00 -6.89 -14.26
CA ASP A 133 2.23 -5.59 -14.91
C ASP A 133 2.84 -4.56 -13.93
N ALA A 134 2.92 -4.89 -12.64
CA ALA A 134 3.54 -4.04 -11.63
C ALA A 134 5.07 -4.11 -11.69
N GLY A 135 5.71 -2.99 -11.35
CA GLY A 135 7.15 -2.98 -11.07
C GLY A 135 7.49 -3.72 -9.77
N GLY A 136 8.79 -3.86 -9.52
CA GLY A 136 9.29 -4.42 -8.26
C GLY A 136 9.13 -5.95 -8.13
N HIS A 137 8.90 -6.42 -6.91
CA HIS A 137 8.78 -7.85 -6.63
C HIS A 137 7.36 -8.31 -6.96
N ALA A 138 7.20 -9.05 -8.06
CA ALA A 138 5.98 -9.79 -8.37
C ALA A 138 6.12 -11.26 -7.95
N LEU A 139 5.00 -11.97 -7.82
CA LEU A 139 5.04 -13.42 -7.65
C LEU A 139 5.72 -14.07 -8.86
N ALA A 140 6.57 -15.07 -8.60
CA ALA A 140 7.23 -15.86 -9.65
C ALA A 140 6.23 -16.54 -10.61
N ARG A 141 5.01 -16.79 -10.13
CA ARG A 141 3.86 -17.21 -10.92
C ARG A 141 2.73 -16.25 -10.62
N GLY A 142 2.45 -15.34 -11.54
CA GLY A 142 1.37 -14.37 -11.44
C GLY A 142 0.62 -14.26 -12.77
N THR A 143 -0.43 -13.45 -12.77
CA THR A 143 -1.16 -13.08 -13.98
C THR A 143 -1.31 -11.57 -14.05
N SER A 144 -1.63 -11.05 -15.23
CA SER A 144 -1.88 -9.62 -15.43
C SER A 144 -3.11 -9.16 -14.63
N ILE A 145 -3.15 -7.88 -14.26
CA ILE A 145 -4.30 -7.27 -13.57
C ILE A 145 -5.62 -7.48 -14.34
N ILE A 146 -5.58 -7.59 -15.67
CA ILE A 146 -6.76 -7.80 -16.52
C ILE A 146 -7.48 -9.11 -16.18
N SER A 147 -6.73 -10.16 -15.86
CA SER A 147 -7.30 -11.45 -15.46
C SER A 147 -7.44 -11.56 -13.94
N LEU A 148 -6.44 -11.09 -13.19
CA LEU A 148 -6.39 -11.28 -11.75
C LEU A 148 -7.51 -10.55 -11.02
N VAL A 149 -7.77 -9.29 -11.38
CA VAL A 149 -8.73 -8.43 -10.68
C VAL A 149 -10.15 -9.01 -10.72
N PRO A 150 -10.74 -9.35 -11.87
CA PRO A 150 -12.09 -9.92 -11.90
C PRO A 150 -12.17 -11.28 -11.20
N GLU A 151 -11.16 -12.16 -11.34
CA GLU A 151 -11.16 -13.45 -10.64
C GLU A 151 -11.13 -13.29 -9.12
N VAL A 152 -10.32 -12.36 -8.60
CA VAL A 152 -10.29 -12.03 -7.17
C VAL A 152 -11.60 -11.39 -6.75
N HIS A 153 -12.17 -10.48 -7.55
CA HIS A 153 -13.45 -9.84 -7.26
C HIS A 153 -14.56 -10.87 -7.05
N ASP A 154 -14.78 -11.75 -8.02
CA ASP A 154 -15.81 -12.78 -7.95
C ASP A 154 -15.62 -13.68 -6.74
N LYS A 155 -14.37 -14.09 -6.47
CA LYS A 155 -14.08 -14.94 -5.31
C LYS A 155 -14.38 -14.24 -3.98
N ILE A 156 -13.98 -12.98 -3.84
CA ILE A 156 -14.20 -12.21 -2.62
C ILE A 156 -15.68 -11.92 -2.41
N GLN A 157 -16.44 -11.63 -3.47
CA GLN A 157 -17.91 -11.48 -3.38
C GLN A 157 -18.57 -12.76 -2.87
N GLU A 158 -18.20 -13.92 -3.41
CA GLU A 158 -18.70 -15.22 -2.94
C GLU A 158 -18.44 -15.41 -1.43
N MET A 159 -17.21 -15.16 -0.99
CA MET A 159 -16.81 -15.33 0.42
C MET A 159 -17.50 -14.34 1.35
N GLN A 160 -17.70 -13.08 0.93
CA GLN A 160 -18.37 -12.07 1.74
C GLN A 160 -19.83 -12.39 1.99
N VAL A 161 -20.52 -12.93 0.99
CA VAL A 161 -21.91 -13.42 1.13
C VAL A 161 -21.94 -14.57 2.14
N GLN A 162 -21.05 -15.55 2.00
CA GLN A 162 -20.96 -16.70 2.91
C GLN A 162 -20.64 -16.28 4.36
N GLN A 163 -19.80 -15.26 4.54
CA GLN A 163 -19.37 -14.76 5.85
C GLN A 163 -20.25 -13.62 6.40
N GLN A 164 -21.37 -13.28 5.73
CA GLN A 164 -22.28 -12.20 6.12
C GLN A 164 -21.59 -10.83 6.31
N ARG A 165 -20.53 -10.52 5.55
CA ARG A 165 -19.77 -9.26 5.64
C ARG A 165 -20.38 -8.11 4.82
N VAL A 166 -21.71 -8.01 4.77
CA VAL A 166 -22.40 -7.10 3.84
C VAL A 166 -22.24 -5.63 4.25
N GLU A 167 -22.16 -5.32 5.55
CA GLU A 167 -22.02 -3.94 6.04
C GLU A 167 -20.61 -3.38 5.88
N HIS A 168 -19.59 -4.25 5.90
CA HIS A 168 -18.17 -3.86 5.80
C HIS A 168 -17.43 -4.78 4.81
N PRO A 169 -17.74 -4.66 3.51
CA PRO A 169 -17.09 -5.46 2.47
C PRO A 169 -15.61 -5.08 2.36
N ILE A 170 -14.78 -6.07 2.07
CA ILE A 170 -13.39 -5.93 1.67
C ILE A 170 -13.37 -5.21 0.33
N GLN A 171 -12.58 -4.13 0.25
CA GLN A 171 -12.38 -3.40 -0.99
C GLN A 171 -11.16 -3.96 -1.73
N LEU A 172 -11.17 -3.86 -3.05
CA LEU A 172 -10.07 -4.25 -3.93
C LEU A 172 -9.44 -3.00 -4.55
N LEU A 173 -8.13 -2.87 -4.41
CA LEU A 173 -7.33 -1.92 -5.18
C LEU A 173 -6.42 -2.69 -6.13
N ALA A 174 -6.32 -2.26 -7.38
CA ALA A 174 -5.50 -2.96 -8.38
C ALA A 174 -4.15 -2.27 -8.57
N ALA A 175 -3.07 -3.04 -8.56
CA ALA A 175 -1.70 -2.56 -8.71
C ALA A 175 -1.02 -3.19 -9.94
N GLY A 176 -0.53 -2.36 -10.85
CA GLY A 176 0.24 -2.78 -12.02
C GLY A 176 -0.25 -2.17 -13.33
N GLY A 177 0.66 -1.66 -14.16
CA GLY A 177 0.35 -1.16 -15.50
C GLY A 177 -0.56 0.09 -15.61
N ILE A 178 -0.99 0.70 -14.50
CA ILE A 178 -1.91 1.85 -14.53
C ILE A 178 -1.14 3.17 -14.47
N SER A 179 -1.38 4.04 -15.45
CA SER A 179 -0.70 5.35 -15.56
C SER A 179 -1.64 6.52 -15.79
N ASP A 180 -2.89 6.28 -16.19
CA ASP A 180 -3.87 7.33 -16.48
C ASP A 180 -5.33 6.86 -16.27
N GLY A 181 -6.28 7.77 -16.56
CA GLY A 181 -7.70 7.56 -16.35
C GLY A 181 -8.32 6.42 -17.16
N ARG A 182 -7.71 5.97 -18.27
CA ARG A 182 -8.21 4.83 -19.05
C ARG A 182 -8.02 3.53 -18.29
N GLY A 183 -6.84 3.34 -17.72
CA GLY A 183 -6.56 2.19 -16.85
C GLY A 183 -7.48 2.18 -15.63
N LEU A 184 -7.68 3.33 -14.98
CA LEU A 184 -8.64 3.47 -13.89
C LEU A 184 -10.07 3.08 -14.31
N ALA A 185 -10.56 3.60 -15.42
CA ALA A 185 -11.91 3.30 -15.91
C ALA A 185 -12.09 1.79 -16.18
N ALA A 186 -11.08 1.13 -16.76
CA ALA A 186 -11.10 -0.31 -17.00
C ALA A 186 -11.15 -1.10 -15.67
N LEU A 187 -10.33 -0.73 -14.68
CA LEU A 187 -10.28 -1.40 -13.39
C LEU A 187 -11.60 -1.33 -12.61
N VAL A 188 -12.28 -0.20 -12.68
CA VAL A 188 -13.60 -0.04 -12.03
C VAL A 188 -14.61 -1.02 -12.62
N GLN A 189 -14.57 -1.22 -13.95
CA GLN A 189 -15.43 -2.22 -14.61
C GLN A 189 -15.03 -3.67 -14.26
N MET A 190 -13.77 -3.91 -13.89
CA MET A 190 -13.28 -5.22 -13.42
C MET A 190 -13.60 -5.47 -11.93
N GLY A 191 -14.21 -4.52 -11.23
CA GLY A 191 -14.65 -4.69 -9.84
C GLY A 191 -13.67 -4.16 -8.77
N ALA A 192 -12.61 -3.45 -9.16
CA ALA A 192 -11.75 -2.72 -8.22
C ALA A 192 -12.31 -1.33 -7.88
N GLN A 193 -12.04 -0.83 -6.68
CA GLN A 193 -12.48 0.49 -6.21
C GLN A 193 -11.47 1.60 -6.51
N GLY A 194 -10.26 1.24 -6.93
CA GLY A 194 -9.25 2.22 -7.32
C GLY A 194 -7.95 1.59 -7.76
N PRO A 195 -7.03 2.41 -8.27
CA PRO A 195 -5.71 2.00 -8.69
C PRO A 195 -4.69 2.21 -7.57
N VAL A 196 -3.63 1.41 -7.59
CA VAL A 196 -2.37 1.73 -6.94
C VAL A 196 -1.42 2.20 -8.03
N LEU A 197 -0.95 3.43 -7.90
CA LEU A 197 0.02 4.03 -8.81
C LEU A 197 1.39 4.01 -8.12
N GLU A 198 2.42 3.53 -8.79
CA GLU A 198 3.80 3.55 -8.30
C GLU A 198 4.70 4.17 -9.35
N THR A 199 4.98 3.44 -10.44
CA THR A 199 5.82 3.91 -11.55
C THR A 199 5.40 5.29 -12.06
N ARG A 200 4.08 5.57 -12.08
CA ARG A 200 3.54 6.87 -12.47
C ARG A 200 3.97 8.02 -11.54
N PHE A 201 4.03 7.77 -10.23
CA PHE A 201 4.44 8.77 -9.22
C PHE A 201 5.95 9.02 -9.21
N LEU A 202 6.78 8.11 -9.75
CA LEU A 202 8.20 8.40 -9.95
C LEU A 202 8.42 9.66 -10.80
N ALA A 203 7.50 9.96 -11.72
CA ALA A 203 7.54 11.14 -12.56
C ALA A 203 6.89 12.39 -11.91
N SER A 204 6.53 12.35 -10.63
CA SER A 204 6.03 13.53 -9.92
C SER A 204 7.18 14.45 -9.47
N PRO A 205 6.95 15.77 -9.35
CA PRO A 205 7.97 16.70 -8.84
C PRO A 205 8.45 16.37 -7.41
N GLU A 206 7.59 15.77 -6.60
CA GLU A 206 7.83 15.44 -5.18
C GLU A 206 8.60 14.13 -4.99
N ALA A 207 8.78 13.33 -6.05
CA ALA A 207 9.45 12.05 -5.97
C ALA A 207 10.92 12.21 -5.55
N LEU A 208 11.27 11.63 -4.40
CA LEU A 208 12.63 11.61 -3.86
C LEU A 208 13.46 10.49 -4.50
N ILE A 209 13.72 10.63 -5.80
CA ILE A 209 14.50 9.67 -6.59
C ILE A 209 15.70 10.33 -7.27
N ALA A 210 16.72 9.52 -7.55
CA ALA A 210 17.89 9.99 -8.29
C ALA A 210 17.49 10.50 -9.68
N ASP A 211 18.05 11.64 -10.09
CA ASP A 211 17.79 12.23 -11.41
C ASP A 211 18.08 11.26 -12.56
N GLY A 212 19.13 10.44 -12.43
CA GLY A 212 19.44 9.40 -13.40
C GLY A 212 18.31 8.38 -13.52
N TYR A 213 17.75 7.95 -12.38
CA TYR A 213 16.65 6.98 -12.35
C TYR A 213 15.40 7.56 -13.02
N LEU A 214 15.04 8.81 -12.73
CA LEU A 214 13.92 9.46 -13.38
C LEU A 214 14.13 9.63 -14.88
N LYS A 215 15.32 10.07 -15.30
CA LYS A 215 15.65 10.19 -16.73
C LYS A 215 15.48 8.85 -17.45
N GLU A 216 15.94 7.76 -16.84
CA GLU A 216 15.76 6.43 -17.40
C GLU A 216 14.28 6.00 -17.41
N ALA A 217 13.52 6.27 -16.35
CA ALA A 217 12.08 5.99 -16.30
C ALA A 217 11.29 6.75 -17.38
N LEU A 218 11.68 7.99 -17.69
CA LEU A 218 11.07 8.80 -18.76
C LEU A 218 11.58 8.44 -20.17
N ARG A 219 12.81 7.94 -20.28
CA ARG A 219 13.42 7.52 -21.55
C ARG A 219 12.89 6.17 -22.02
N ALA A 220 12.53 5.29 -21.09
CA ALA A 220 12.07 3.94 -21.41
C ALA A 220 10.92 3.99 -22.43
N PRO A 221 11.05 3.31 -23.59
CA PRO A 221 9.94 3.20 -24.54
C PRO A 221 8.83 2.34 -23.95
N ASP A 222 7.63 2.43 -24.53
CA ASP A 222 6.65 1.37 -24.40
C ASP A 222 7.18 0.04 -24.98
N GLY A 223 6.52 -1.07 -24.62
CA GLY A 223 6.95 -2.43 -24.96
C GLY A 223 7.02 -2.72 -26.46
#